data_AF-A0A7Y2DFB1-F1
#
_entry.id   AF-A0A7Y2DFB1-F1
#
_cell.length_a   1.000
_cell.length_b   1.000
_cell.length_c   1.000
_cell.angle_alpha   90.00
_cell.angle_beta   90.00
_cell.angle_gamma   90.00
#
_symmetry.space_group_name_H-M   'P 1'
#
loop_
_entity.id
_entity.type
_entity.pdbx_description
1 polymer ?
#
loop_
_entity_poly.entity_id
_entity_poly.type
_entity_poly.pdbx_seq_one_letter_code
_entity_poly.pdbx_strand_id
1 'polypeptide(L)'
;MRCFCVFAFLVFFSFPTLSSQKTNHIEPYWEMLFKNRRQEALTEFQKKRKDDISGELIQEILKAENGTFSNPDGFIEKINSYPNFEYYLYALWNQNFFFDTYLKTGFNKKNSKNINGIALNRVKNTTIKESLRYLKSVVAQHNADWETYFHLNSEIPSIKSWQFCGSFENLNGSGLATEYGPEKNSFSEMDFNANSNGLVNWYTLEGRENEAYQYYSNHSEYGSAVNYAQTFIDNPQDRTAVIRLGSSALAKIWLNDVLVFENGNDGITDMDAYNVAVKLPKGHNRLLVKNADKSGIAYFIVRITDKAGQPFNDLKFRNTYTPYNESTLESLSPEAVSHPVESFFLNRVKKDPNNFFDSFCLFNAYLRNSKYTEAKTMLLPLLKRYPNSSFLRKYLIEIYNQEKDYASAKELQKNIEQDDTEYFLSYLYRFQDTKALFKLPIPEFEQFVQEFSASTDLEIIKASADLLLHIRKEDKTALKQSLKSIITEHNDQLEIVKIYLNLYISYLNEEDKAIKILEDINQDYFDYSALKSLARLYDKQNKKDRTLELFEDQYARVSYDNIFLSDYIAYLHKNKKYTESLPYIDQLLSNFP
;
A
#
# COMPACT_ATOMS: atom_id res chain seq x y z
N MET A 1 -57.31 -59.62 -6.98
CA MET A 1 -57.24 -58.53 -7.97
C MET A 1 -55.98 -57.71 -7.69
N ARG A 2 -55.01 -57.77 -8.63
CA ARG A 2 -53.91 -56.83 -9.02
C ARG A 2 -53.49 -55.75 -7.98
N CYS A 3 -52.22 -55.53 -7.61
CA CYS A 3 -50.95 -55.44 -8.35
C CYS A 3 -49.77 -55.74 -7.38
N PHE A 4 -48.80 -56.59 -7.74
CA PHE A 4 -47.47 -56.28 -8.34
C PHE A 4 -46.52 -55.40 -7.49
N CYS A 5 -45.56 -56.05 -6.80
CA CYS A 5 -44.26 -55.49 -6.42
C CYS A 5 -43.19 -56.52 -6.79
N VAL A 6 -42.44 -56.28 -7.87
CA VAL A 6 -41.26 -57.07 -8.25
C VAL A 6 -40.04 -56.15 -8.17
N PHE A 7 -39.12 -56.52 -7.28
CA PHE A 7 -37.76 -56.00 -7.21
C PHE A 7 -37.01 -56.41 -8.49
N ALA A 8 -36.45 -55.44 -9.22
CA ALA A 8 -35.48 -55.69 -10.27
C ALA A 8 -34.33 -54.68 -10.15
N PHE A 9 -33.16 -55.21 -9.81
CA PHE A 9 -31.86 -54.54 -9.91
C PHE A 9 -31.59 -54.20 -11.38
N LEU A 10 -31.38 -52.92 -11.68
CA LEU A 10 -30.84 -52.45 -12.97
C LEU A 10 -29.55 -51.68 -12.71
N VAL A 11 -28.44 -52.35 -12.98
CA VAL A 11 -27.11 -51.77 -13.11
C VAL A 11 -27.10 -50.93 -14.39
N PHE A 12 -27.15 -49.62 -14.26
CA PHE A 12 -26.85 -48.70 -15.36
C PHE A 12 -25.33 -48.47 -15.38
N PHE A 13 -24.68 -48.98 -16.43
CA PHE A 13 -23.35 -48.57 -16.85
C PHE A 13 -23.41 -47.11 -17.28
N SER A 14 -23.01 -46.20 -16.37
CA SER A 14 -22.69 -44.83 -16.73
C SER A 14 -21.35 -44.83 -17.46
N PHE A 15 -21.39 -44.68 -18.78
CA PHE A 15 -20.21 -44.29 -19.56
C PHE A 15 -19.61 -43.03 -18.92
N PRO A 16 -18.32 -43.02 -18.51
CA PRO A 16 -17.67 -41.77 -18.22
C PRO A 16 -17.61 -41.00 -19.55
N THR A 17 -18.38 -39.93 -19.65
CA THR A 17 -18.03 -38.86 -20.57
C THR A 17 -16.63 -38.43 -20.19
N LEU A 18 -15.66 -38.79 -21.05
CA LEU A 18 -14.35 -38.16 -21.05
C LEU A 18 -14.59 -36.68 -21.25
N SER A 19 -14.77 -35.96 -20.15
CA SER A 19 -14.39 -34.56 -20.09
C SER A 19 -12.89 -34.59 -20.34
N SER A 20 -12.51 -34.38 -21.60
CA SER A 20 -11.14 -34.01 -21.93
C SER A 20 -10.77 -32.92 -20.93
N GLN A 21 -9.86 -33.24 -20.01
CA GLN A 21 -9.14 -32.22 -19.27
C GLN A 21 -8.54 -31.34 -20.35
N LYS A 22 -9.16 -30.19 -20.64
CA LYS A 22 -8.46 -29.10 -21.29
C LYS A 22 -7.32 -28.77 -20.34
N THR A 23 -6.17 -29.40 -20.55
CA THR A 23 -4.92 -29.00 -19.94
C THR A 23 -4.77 -27.54 -20.33
N ASN A 24 -4.98 -26.63 -19.38
CA ASN A 24 -4.73 -25.20 -19.56
C ASN A 24 -3.34 -25.08 -20.19
N HIS A 25 -3.31 -24.63 -21.44
CA HIS A 25 -2.10 -24.59 -22.25
C HIS A 25 -1.34 -23.34 -21.84
N ILE A 26 -0.49 -23.50 -20.83
CA ILE A 26 0.45 -22.46 -20.39
C ILE A 26 1.52 -22.33 -21.48
N GLU A 27 1.81 -21.11 -21.92
CA GLU A 27 2.84 -20.91 -22.94
C GLU A 27 4.21 -21.43 -22.45
N PRO A 28 5.05 -22.01 -23.32
CA PRO A 28 6.25 -22.73 -22.90
C PRO A 28 7.21 -21.94 -22.02
N TYR A 29 7.36 -20.64 -22.26
CA TYR A 29 8.26 -19.79 -21.47
C TYR A 29 7.75 -19.58 -20.04
N TRP A 30 6.43 -19.53 -19.81
CA TRP A 30 5.87 -19.52 -18.46
C TRP A 30 6.11 -20.84 -17.75
N GLU A 31 5.94 -21.97 -18.45
CA GLU A 31 6.25 -23.27 -17.87
C GLU A 31 7.74 -23.42 -17.51
N MET A 32 8.65 -22.89 -18.33
CA MET A 32 10.07 -22.82 -18.00
C MET A 32 10.31 -21.97 -16.75
N LEU A 33 9.68 -20.79 -16.66
CA LEU A 33 9.77 -19.94 -15.48
C LEU A 33 9.26 -20.65 -14.22
N PHE A 34 8.12 -21.35 -14.30
CA PHE A 34 7.56 -22.10 -13.17
C PHE A 34 8.43 -23.29 -12.74
N LYS A 35 9.32 -23.76 -13.63
CA LYS A 35 10.34 -24.77 -13.34
C LYS A 35 11.70 -24.15 -12.99
N ASN A 36 11.74 -22.86 -12.64
CA ASN A 36 12.94 -22.08 -12.31
C ASN A 36 13.99 -21.99 -13.43
N ARG A 37 13.64 -22.33 -14.69
CA ARG A 37 14.50 -22.22 -15.88
C ARG A 37 14.41 -20.84 -16.51
N ARG A 38 14.81 -19.82 -15.75
CA ARG A 38 14.54 -18.39 -16.05
C ARG A 38 15.23 -17.86 -17.30
N GLN A 39 16.49 -18.21 -17.50
CA GLN A 39 17.24 -17.76 -18.69
C GLN A 39 16.68 -18.39 -19.96
N GLU A 40 16.25 -19.65 -19.87
CA GLU A 40 15.61 -20.35 -20.98
C GLU A 40 14.21 -19.80 -21.26
N ALA A 41 13.45 -19.46 -20.22
CA ALA A 41 12.17 -18.77 -20.34
C ALA A 41 12.32 -17.43 -21.09
N LEU A 42 13.29 -16.60 -20.69
CA LEU A 42 13.57 -15.32 -21.36
C LEU A 42 13.97 -15.53 -22.84
N THR A 43 14.85 -16.49 -23.10
CA THR A 43 15.32 -16.80 -24.46
C THR A 43 14.19 -17.32 -25.35
N GLU A 44 13.34 -18.22 -24.84
CA GLU A 44 12.20 -18.76 -25.58
C GLU A 44 11.13 -17.70 -25.84
N PHE A 45 10.86 -16.84 -24.86
CA PHE A 45 9.95 -15.71 -25.01
C PHE A 45 10.42 -14.75 -26.10
N GLN A 46 11.71 -14.38 -26.12
CA GLN A 46 12.27 -13.45 -27.10
C GLN A 46 12.10 -13.91 -28.55
N LYS A 47 12.10 -15.24 -28.83
CA LYS A 47 11.87 -15.78 -30.18
C LYS A 47 10.46 -15.51 -30.72
N LYS A 48 9.48 -15.35 -29.83
CA LYS A 48 8.05 -15.20 -30.16
C LYS A 48 7.45 -13.91 -29.59
N ARG A 49 8.30 -13.00 -29.13
CA ARG A 49 7.87 -11.74 -28.51
C ARG A 49 7.08 -10.93 -29.52
N LYS A 50 5.90 -10.49 -29.09
CA LYS A 50 5.06 -9.57 -29.86
C LYS A 50 5.51 -8.13 -29.59
N ASP A 51 5.41 -7.26 -30.58
CA ASP A 51 5.61 -5.81 -30.39
C ASP A 51 4.31 -5.15 -29.91
N ASP A 52 3.83 -5.60 -28.75
CA ASP A 52 2.65 -5.08 -28.07
C ASP A 52 2.95 -4.91 -26.57
N ILE A 53 2.01 -4.30 -25.84
CA ILE A 53 2.18 -4.02 -24.41
C ILE A 53 2.45 -5.30 -23.59
N SER A 54 1.84 -6.43 -23.94
CA SER A 54 2.11 -7.70 -23.26
C SER A 54 3.54 -8.15 -23.53
N GLY A 55 4.01 -8.00 -24.77
CA GLY A 55 5.37 -8.26 -25.19
C GLY A 55 6.41 -7.47 -24.39
N GLU A 56 6.18 -6.17 -24.19
CA GLU A 56 7.05 -5.29 -23.38
C GLU A 56 7.06 -5.71 -21.89
N LEU A 57 5.89 -5.91 -21.31
CA LEU A 57 5.76 -6.14 -19.86
C LEU A 57 6.23 -7.53 -19.46
N ILE A 58 5.95 -8.56 -20.26
CA ILE A 58 6.44 -9.93 -20.00
C ILE A 58 7.95 -9.98 -20.09
N GLN A 59 8.57 -9.23 -21.03
CA GLN A 59 10.02 -9.14 -21.10
C GLN A 59 10.62 -8.62 -19.78
N GLU A 60 10.06 -7.54 -19.24
CA GLU A 60 10.57 -6.96 -18.00
C GLU A 60 10.30 -7.86 -16.77
N ILE A 61 9.18 -8.58 -16.74
CA ILE A 61 8.93 -9.62 -15.71
C ILE A 61 10.02 -10.71 -15.77
N LEU A 62 10.29 -11.27 -16.95
CA LEU A 62 11.29 -12.33 -17.12
C LEU A 62 12.71 -11.83 -16.84
N LYS A 63 13.04 -10.58 -17.19
CA LYS A 63 14.30 -9.94 -16.82
C LYS A 63 14.44 -9.79 -15.31
N ALA A 64 13.41 -9.32 -14.62
CA ALA A 64 13.43 -9.16 -13.16
C ALA A 64 13.64 -10.52 -12.46
N GLU A 65 13.04 -11.59 -12.98
CA GLU A 65 13.31 -12.95 -12.48
C GLU A 65 14.75 -13.39 -12.70
N ASN A 66 15.43 -12.93 -13.76
CA ASN A 66 16.86 -13.15 -13.97
C ASN A 66 17.75 -12.12 -13.25
N GLY A 67 17.22 -11.40 -12.26
CA GLY A 67 17.97 -10.42 -11.47
C GLY A 67 18.29 -9.11 -12.22
N THR A 68 17.64 -8.84 -13.36
CA THR A 68 17.84 -7.61 -14.14
C THR A 68 16.65 -6.66 -13.92
N PHE A 69 16.89 -5.55 -13.24
CA PHE A 69 15.88 -4.58 -12.81
C PHE A 69 15.97 -3.23 -13.53
N SER A 70 17.02 -3.01 -14.32
CA SER A 70 17.16 -1.87 -15.22
C SER A 70 16.12 -1.89 -16.34
N ASN A 71 15.55 -0.72 -16.65
CA ASN A 71 14.60 -0.56 -17.75
C ASN A 71 15.27 0.10 -18.94
N PRO A 72 14.82 -0.20 -20.17
CA PRO A 72 15.23 0.54 -21.35
C PRO A 72 14.91 2.03 -21.21
N ASP A 73 15.75 2.89 -21.78
CA ASP A 73 15.43 4.31 -21.93
C ASP A 73 14.13 4.48 -22.73
N GLY A 74 13.28 5.41 -22.30
CA GLY A 74 11.98 5.65 -22.94
C GLY A 74 10.91 4.59 -22.66
N PHE A 75 11.15 3.66 -21.71
CA PHE A 75 10.21 2.56 -21.43
C PHE A 75 8.81 3.06 -21.04
N ILE A 76 8.72 4.01 -20.10
CA ILE A 76 7.43 4.55 -19.64
C ILE A 76 6.69 5.24 -20.79
N GLU A 77 7.39 6.02 -21.60
CA GLU A 77 6.86 6.70 -22.78
C GLU A 77 6.31 5.69 -23.80
N LYS A 78 7.05 4.59 -24.04
CA LYS A 78 6.61 3.50 -24.91
C LYS A 78 5.35 2.83 -24.35
N ILE A 79 5.33 2.46 -23.07
CA ILE A 79 4.17 1.82 -22.44
C ILE A 79 2.93 2.73 -22.52
N ASN A 80 3.08 4.02 -22.21
CA ASN A 80 2.00 5.01 -22.22
C ASN A 80 1.41 5.26 -23.63
N SER A 81 2.11 4.83 -24.68
CA SER A 81 1.63 4.96 -26.06
C SER A 81 0.58 3.90 -26.43
N TYR A 82 0.59 2.74 -25.76
CA TYR A 82 -0.31 1.64 -26.07
C TYR A 82 -1.74 1.91 -25.58
N PRO A 83 -2.77 1.39 -26.28
CA PRO A 83 -4.15 1.46 -25.80
C PRO A 83 -4.30 0.66 -24.49
N ASN A 84 -5.17 1.15 -23.60
CA ASN A 84 -5.51 0.49 -22.33
C ASN A 84 -4.30 0.25 -21.39
N PHE A 85 -3.17 0.93 -21.60
CA PHE A 85 -1.97 0.76 -20.77
C PHE A 85 -2.24 0.96 -19.27
N GLU A 86 -3.16 1.85 -18.93
CA GLU A 86 -3.59 2.18 -17.57
C GLU A 86 -4.03 0.95 -16.76
N TYR A 87 -4.68 -0.03 -17.39
CA TYR A 87 -5.10 -1.25 -16.70
C TYR A 87 -3.90 -2.11 -16.30
N TYR A 88 -2.90 -2.19 -17.18
CA TYR A 88 -1.65 -2.89 -16.89
C TYR A 88 -0.79 -2.12 -15.89
N LEU A 89 -0.79 -0.79 -15.95
CA LEU A 89 -0.15 0.08 -14.95
C LEU A 89 -0.74 -0.19 -13.56
N TYR A 90 -2.06 -0.22 -13.41
CA TYR A 90 -2.72 -0.52 -12.14
C TYR A 90 -2.41 -1.93 -11.65
N ALA A 91 -2.51 -2.93 -12.53
CA ALA A 91 -2.24 -4.32 -12.16
C ALA A 91 -0.78 -4.53 -11.74
N LEU A 92 0.17 -3.87 -12.40
CA LEU A 92 1.61 -4.09 -12.18
C LEU A 92 2.26 -2.92 -11.42
N TRP A 93 1.46 -2.14 -10.69
CA TRP A 93 1.85 -0.89 -10.02
C TRP A 93 3.17 -0.99 -9.24
N ASN A 94 3.31 -2.07 -8.46
CA ASN A 94 4.45 -2.31 -7.58
C ASN A 94 5.58 -3.14 -8.23
N GLN A 95 5.53 -3.38 -9.54
CA GLN A 95 6.63 -4.02 -10.26
C GLN A 95 7.78 -3.02 -10.44
N ASN A 96 9.02 -3.50 -10.44
CA ASN A 96 10.24 -2.69 -10.47
C ASN A 96 10.35 -1.77 -11.70
N PHE A 97 9.65 -2.11 -12.79
CA PHE A 97 9.63 -1.36 -14.05
C PHE A 97 8.56 -0.26 -14.09
N PHE A 98 7.66 -0.21 -13.11
CA PHE A 98 6.76 0.92 -12.88
C PHE A 98 7.21 1.72 -11.66
N PHE A 99 6.62 1.48 -10.48
CA PHE A 99 6.84 2.33 -9.31
C PHE A 99 7.61 1.65 -8.18
N ASP A 100 8.00 0.38 -8.37
CA ASP A 100 8.66 -0.40 -7.33
C ASP A 100 7.77 -0.54 -6.07
N THR A 101 8.34 -1.05 -4.99
CA THR A 101 7.71 -1.21 -3.68
C THR A 101 7.89 0.04 -2.83
N TYR A 102 7.57 1.22 -3.38
CA TYR A 102 7.83 2.53 -2.75
C TYR A 102 7.25 2.71 -1.34
N LEU A 103 6.17 1.99 -0.99
CA LEU A 103 5.63 1.97 0.37
C LEU A 103 6.58 1.31 1.39
N LYS A 104 7.45 0.40 0.94
CA LYS A 104 8.44 -0.33 1.75
C LYS A 104 9.84 0.28 1.60
N THR A 105 10.22 0.69 0.38
CA THR A 105 11.59 1.13 0.04
C THR A 105 11.74 2.65 -0.12
N GLY A 106 10.65 3.40 -0.06
CA GLY A 106 10.63 4.84 -0.29
C GLY A 106 10.67 5.22 -1.78
N PHE A 107 10.73 6.53 -2.03
CA PHE A 107 10.96 7.06 -3.37
C PHE A 107 12.45 7.09 -3.70
N ASN A 108 12.74 7.04 -4.99
CA ASN A 108 14.06 7.25 -5.57
C ASN A 108 13.90 7.94 -6.93
N LYS A 109 15.02 8.34 -7.55
CA LYS A 109 15.05 9.02 -8.85
C LYS A 109 14.35 8.21 -9.93
N LYS A 110 14.49 6.88 -9.93
CA LYS A 110 13.88 5.99 -10.94
C LYS A 110 12.35 5.97 -10.81
N ASN A 111 11.81 5.59 -9.64
CA ASN A 111 10.37 5.48 -9.48
C ASN A 111 9.69 6.87 -9.53
N SER A 112 10.31 7.92 -9.00
CA SER A 112 9.80 9.30 -9.11
C SER A 112 9.76 9.78 -10.56
N LYS A 113 10.80 9.48 -11.35
CA LYS A 113 10.82 9.76 -12.80
C LYS A 113 9.69 8.99 -13.50
N ASN A 114 9.50 7.71 -13.19
CA ASN A 114 8.44 6.91 -13.79
C ASN A 114 7.03 7.44 -13.45
N ILE A 115 6.79 7.80 -12.18
CA ILE A 115 5.54 8.41 -11.72
C ILE A 115 5.29 9.72 -12.49
N ASN A 116 6.30 10.58 -12.57
CA ASN A 116 6.21 11.88 -13.23
C ASN A 116 6.06 11.78 -14.76
N GLY A 117 6.66 10.77 -15.38
CA GLY A 117 6.60 10.52 -16.83
C GLY A 117 5.23 10.10 -17.36
N ILE A 118 4.28 9.71 -16.50
CA ILE A 118 2.91 9.38 -16.90
C ILE A 118 2.00 10.61 -16.75
N ALA A 119 1.54 11.16 -17.87
CA ALA A 119 0.65 12.31 -17.88
C ALA A 119 -0.78 11.92 -17.49
N LEU A 120 -1.38 12.63 -16.53
CA LEU A 120 -2.74 12.33 -16.02
C LEU A 120 -3.82 12.39 -17.10
N ASN A 121 -3.68 13.26 -18.10
CA ASN A 121 -4.63 13.37 -19.22
C ASN A 121 -4.62 12.16 -20.18
N ARG A 122 -3.59 11.32 -20.12
CA ARG A 122 -3.50 10.07 -20.89
C ARG A 122 -4.26 8.92 -20.22
N VAL A 123 -4.46 9.02 -18.91
CA VAL A 123 -5.21 8.03 -18.11
C VAL A 123 -6.70 8.39 -18.17
N LYS A 124 -7.48 7.54 -18.83
CA LYS A 124 -8.92 7.68 -19.06
C LYS A 124 -9.74 7.08 -17.93
N ASN A 125 -9.31 5.94 -17.39
CA ASN A 125 -10.01 5.32 -16.26
C ASN A 125 -9.85 6.20 -15.01
N THR A 126 -10.96 6.65 -14.43
CA THR A 126 -10.92 7.64 -13.34
C THR A 126 -10.32 7.08 -12.06
N THR A 127 -10.57 5.81 -11.70
CA THR A 127 -9.91 5.18 -10.53
C THR A 127 -8.39 5.24 -10.69
N ILE A 128 -7.87 4.79 -11.83
CA ILE A 128 -6.42 4.74 -12.08
C ILE A 128 -5.83 6.16 -12.16
N LYS A 129 -6.56 7.09 -12.79
CA LYS A 129 -6.14 8.49 -12.92
C LYS A 129 -5.99 9.15 -11.56
N GLU A 130 -6.99 9.01 -10.70
CA GLU A 130 -6.96 9.64 -9.38
C GLU A 130 -5.97 8.93 -8.44
N SER A 131 -5.78 7.60 -8.54
CA SER A 131 -4.72 6.89 -7.81
C SER A 131 -3.32 7.39 -8.22
N LEU A 132 -3.09 7.65 -9.52
CA LEU A 132 -1.84 8.22 -10.01
C LEU A 132 -1.68 9.68 -9.57
N ARG A 133 -2.76 10.46 -9.54
CA ARG A 133 -2.75 11.84 -9.05
C ARG A 133 -2.33 11.89 -7.58
N TYR A 134 -2.88 11.01 -6.75
CA TYR A 134 -2.47 10.89 -5.35
C TYR A 134 -1.01 10.46 -5.22
N LEU A 135 -0.56 9.47 -5.99
CA LEU A 135 0.85 9.07 -5.93
C LEU A 135 1.79 10.24 -6.34
N LYS A 136 1.41 11.04 -7.33
CA LYS A 136 2.15 12.26 -7.70
C LYS A 136 2.16 13.30 -6.57
N SER A 137 1.06 13.47 -5.84
CA SER A 137 1.04 14.38 -4.68
C SER A 137 1.98 13.89 -3.59
N VAL A 138 2.00 12.58 -3.29
CA VAL A 138 2.92 12.01 -2.30
C VAL A 138 4.39 12.20 -2.71
N VAL A 139 4.73 12.07 -3.99
CA VAL A 139 6.08 12.42 -4.50
C VAL A 139 6.39 13.89 -4.30
N ALA A 140 5.43 14.80 -4.52
CA ALA A 140 5.62 16.23 -4.26
C ALA A 140 5.89 16.50 -2.77
N GLN A 141 5.09 15.91 -1.87
CA GLN A 141 5.31 16.00 -0.42
C GLN A 141 6.70 15.48 -0.03
N HIS A 142 7.11 14.32 -0.56
CA HIS A 142 8.44 13.76 -0.31
C HIS A 142 9.56 14.74 -0.68
N ASN A 143 9.42 15.49 -1.77
CA ASN A 143 10.37 16.53 -2.19
C ASN A 143 10.10 17.91 -1.54
N ALA A 144 9.36 17.96 -0.44
CA ALA A 144 8.95 19.19 0.26
C ALA A 144 8.20 20.23 -0.60
N ASP A 145 7.62 19.81 -1.74
CA ASP A 145 6.77 20.63 -2.61
C ASP A 145 5.31 20.55 -2.13
N TRP A 146 5.02 21.29 -1.06
CA TRP A 146 3.71 21.33 -0.42
C TRP A 146 2.64 21.99 -1.28
N GLU A 147 3.01 22.97 -2.11
CA GLU A 147 2.07 23.62 -3.02
C GLU A 147 1.51 22.60 -4.02
N THR A 148 2.39 21.83 -4.67
CA THR A 148 1.96 20.76 -5.58
C THR A 148 1.22 19.64 -4.84
N TYR A 149 1.65 19.27 -3.62
CA TYR A 149 0.94 18.27 -2.80
C TYR A 149 -0.52 18.66 -2.58
N PHE A 150 -0.78 19.86 -2.07
CA PHE A 150 -2.13 20.32 -1.78
C PHE A 150 -2.94 20.59 -3.05
N HIS A 151 -2.32 21.15 -4.09
CA HIS A 151 -2.99 21.36 -5.37
C HIS A 151 -3.50 20.04 -5.97
N LEU A 152 -2.64 19.01 -6.05
CA LEU A 152 -3.02 17.70 -6.59
C LEU A 152 -4.08 17.00 -5.72
N ASN A 153 -3.98 17.08 -4.39
CA ASN A 153 -5.01 16.53 -3.50
C ASN A 153 -6.36 17.25 -3.68
N SER A 154 -6.36 18.57 -3.85
CA SER A 154 -7.59 19.36 -4.03
C SER A 154 -8.38 18.91 -5.26
N GLU A 155 -7.69 18.50 -6.33
CA GLU A 155 -8.29 18.01 -7.57
C GLU A 155 -8.85 16.58 -7.50
N ILE A 156 -8.46 15.79 -6.50
CA ILE A 156 -9.04 14.46 -6.29
C ILE A 156 -10.49 14.65 -5.82
N PRO A 157 -11.50 14.11 -6.52
CA PRO A 157 -12.90 14.33 -6.20
C PRO A 157 -13.39 13.39 -5.09
N SER A 158 -12.63 13.32 -3.98
CA SER A 158 -13.02 12.67 -2.74
C SER A 158 -13.78 13.63 -1.83
N ILE A 159 -14.55 13.07 -0.92
CA ILE A 159 -15.17 13.83 0.17
C ILE A 159 -14.06 14.23 1.14
N LYS A 160 -13.94 15.53 1.41
CA LYS A 160 -12.95 16.09 2.36
C LYS A 160 -13.59 16.73 3.59
N SER A 161 -14.90 16.99 3.56
CA SER A 161 -15.64 17.58 4.68
C SER A 161 -16.18 16.50 5.60
N TRP A 162 -15.45 16.17 6.67
CA TRP A 162 -15.82 15.12 7.63
C TRP A 162 -15.92 15.65 9.06
N GLN A 163 -16.86 15.08 9.82
CA GLN A 163 -16.78 15.02 11.29
C GLN A 163 -16.22 13.66 11.69
N PHE A 164 -15.43 13.64 12.75
CA PHE A 164 -14.82 12.44 13.30
C PHE A 164 -15.38 12.14 14.69
N CYS A 165 -15.37 10.88 15.09
CA CYS A 165 -15.70 10.46 16.45
C CYS A 165 -14.95 9.16 16.79
N GLY A 166 -14.35 9.10 17.97
CA GLY A 166 -13.48 8.02 18.41
C GLY A 166 -12.41 8.57 19.36
N SER A 167 -11.50 7.76 19.89
CA SER A 167 -11.31 6.33 19.63
C SER A 167 -12.15 5.45 20.55
N PHE A 168 -13.03 4.61 19.98
CA PHE A 168 -13.75 3.60 20.76
C PHE A 168 -12.90 2.34 20.95
N GLU A 169 -13.05 1.67 22.09
CA GLU A 169 -12.32 0.44 22.43
C GLU A 169 -12.54 -0.66 21.38
N ASN A 170 -11.46 -1.29 20.86
CA ASN A 170 -11.55 -2.43 19.93
C ASN A 170 -10.87 -3.69 20.47
N LEU A 171 -11.49 -4.35 21.46
CA LEU A 171 -10.95 -5.59 22.03
C LEU A 171 -11.12 -6.78 21.08
N ASN A 172 -10.02 -7.51 20.86
CA ASN A 172 -9.96 -8.75 20.07
C ASN A 172 -10.59 -8.65 18.66
N GLY A 173 -10.60 -7.47 18.05
CA GLY A 173 -11.16 -7.24 16.71
C GLY A 173 -12.69 -7.32 16.63
N SER A 174 -13.39 -7.28 17.76
CA SER A 174 -14.86 -7.29 17.82
C SER A 174 -15.52 -5.97 17.38
N GLY A 175 -14.73 -4.89 17.30
CA GLY A 175 -15.20 -3.53 17.12
C GLY A 175 -16.01 -3.26 15.85
N LEU A 176 -15.84 -4.05 14.78
CA LEU A 176 -16.67 -3.91 13.58
C LEU A 176 -18.15 -4.27 13.85
N ALA A 177 -18.38 -5.27 14.71
CA ALA A 177 -19.71 -5.77 15.05
C ALA A 177 -20.35 -5.01 16.22
N THR A 178 -19.55 -4.58 17.21
CA THR A 178 -20.02 -3.84 18.38
C THR A 178 -20.57 -2.47 18.01
N GLU A 179 -21.80 -2.14 18.44
CA GLU A 179 -22.40 -0.81 18.26
C GLU A 179 -21.94 0.14 19.37
N TYR A 180 -21.58 1.39 19.04
CA TYR A 180 -21.07 2.36 20.02
C TYR A 180 -21.90 3.64 20.16
N GLY A 181 -22.96 3.80 19.35
CA GLY A 181 -23.85 4.95 19.41
C GLY A 181 -23.79 5.85 18.18
N PRO A 182 -22.61 6.22 17.63
CA PRO A 182 -22.48 6.95 16.38
C PRO A 182 -23.26 6.36 15.21
N GLU A 183 -23.47 5.04 15.18
CA GLU A 183 -24.30 4.39 14.15
C GLU A 183 -25.75 4.88 14.13
N LYS A 184 -26.30 5.22 15.30
CA LYS A 184 -27.70 5.65 15.47
C LYS A 184 -27.85 7.16 15.69
N ASN A 185 -26.80 7.83 16.14
CA ASN A 185 -26.85 9.22 16.57
C ASN A 185 -25.89 10.08 15.74
N SER A 186 -26.46 10.81 14.78
CA SER A 186 -25.76 11.76 13.91
C SER A 186 -25.41 13.08 14.60
N PHE A 187 -26.01 13.33 15.76
CA PHE A 187 -25.75 14.42 16.68
C PHE A 187 -26.02 13.91 18.10
N SER A 188 -25.24 14.37 19.08
CA SER A 188 -25.45 14.02 20.49
C SER A 188 -25.07 15.18 21.41
N GLU A 189 -25.99 15.55 22.30
CA GLU A 189 -25.71 16.53 23.38
C GLU A 189 -24.90 15.89 24.53
N MET A 190 -24.95 14.56 24.66
CA MET A 190 -24.18 13.80 25.64
C MET A 190 -23.05 13.05 24.95
N ASP A 191 -21.91 12.92 25.62
CA ASP A 191 -20.79 12.17 25.06
C ASP A 191 -21.08 10.68 24.97
N PHE A 192 -20.52 10.05 23.94
CA PHE A 192 -20.56 8.60 23.78
C PHE A 192 -19.55 7.95 24.73
N ASN A 193 -19.93 6.81 25.30
CA ASN A 193 -19.03 6.02 26.13
C ASN A 193 -18.10 5.17 25.24
N ALA A 194 -16.82 5.50 25.24
CA ALA A 194 -15.75 4.77 24.56
C ALA A 194 -15.14 3.65 25.42
N ASN A 195 -15.84 3.22 26.46
CA ASN A 195 -15.41 2.27 27.48
C ASN A 195 -14.11 2.74 28.17
N SER A 196 -13.06 1.92 28.10
CA SER A 196 -11.76 2.22 28.71
C SER A 196 -11.06 3.44 28.11
N ASN A 197 -11.48 3.90 26.92
CA ASN A 197 -10.93 5.08 26.25
C ASN A 197 -11.61 6.40 26.67
N GLY A 198 -12.64 6.36 27.53
CA GLY A 198 -13.26 7.55 28.11
C GLY A 198 -14.55 7.99 27.41
N LEU A 199 -14.75 9.30 27.30
CA LEU A 199 -15.92 9.93 26.69
C LEU A 199 -15.50 10.64 25.42
N VAL A 200 -16.26 10.45 24.33
CA VAL A 200 -15.94 11.02 23.01
C VAL A 200 -17.20 11.55 22.36
N ASN A 201 -17.05 12.54 21.48
CA ASN A 201 -18.18 13.07 20.68
C ASN A 201 -17.74 13.43 19.26
N TRP A 202 -18.67 13.91 18.45
CA TRP A 202 -18.40 14.39 17.11
C TRP A 202 -17.59 15.69 17.13
N TYR A 203 -16.47 15.72 16.40
CA TYR A 203 -15.65 16.91 16.23
C TYR A 203 -15.26 17.11 14.76
N THR A 204 -14.86 18.33 14.41
CA THR A 204 -14.31 18.67 13.08
C THR A 204 -12.84 19.02 13.22
N LEU A 205 -12.02 18.48 12.34
CA LEU A 205 -10.59 18.81 12.28
C LEU A 205 -10.33 19.82 11.17
N GLU A 206 -9.78 20.98 11.52
CA GLU A 206 -9.35 21.99 10.55
C GLU A 206 -8.03 21.60 9.87
N GLY A 207 -7.82 22.03 8.62
CA GLY A 207 -6.62 21.80 7.82
C GLY A 207 -6.65 20.51 6.99
N ARG A 208 -7.46 19.51 7.37
CA ARG A 208 -7.60 18.24 6.64
C ARG A 208 -8.53 18.30 5.42
N GLU A 209 -9.27 19.39 5.24
CA GLU A 209 -10.11 19.62 4.06
C GLU A 209 -9.30 19.72 2.75
N ASN A 210 -7.98 19.79 2.84
CA ASN A 210 -7.07 19.82 1.69
C ASN A 210 -6.53 18.43 1.29
N GLU A 211 -6.80 17.38 2.08
CA GLU A 211 -6.26 16.04 1.87
C GLU A 211 -7.31 15.08 1.29
N ALA A 212 -6.92 14.23 0.33
CA ALA A 212 -7.87 13.30 -0.28
C ALA A 212 -8.16 12.08 0.61
N TYR A 213 -7.12 11.55 1.26
CA TYR A 213 -7.21 10.49 2.26
C TYR A 213 -7.38 11.10 3.64
N GLN A 214 -8.27 10.51 4.44
CA GLN A 214 -8.58 10.95 5.79
C GLN A 214 -7.94 9.95 6.77
N TYR A 215 -6.98 10.42 7.56
CA TYR A 215 -6.26 9.61 8.54
C TYR A 215 -6.76 9.89 9.95
N TYR A 216 -6.87 8.85 10.76
CA TYR A 216 -7.15 8.93 12.18
C TYR A 216 -5.84 9.07 12.99
N SER A 217 -4.89 9.91 12.56
CA SER A 217 -3.60 10.04 13.27
C SER A 217 -3.76 10.57 14.70
N ASN A 218 -4.74 11.46 14.92
CA ASN A 218 -5.01 12.04 16.24
C ASN A 218 -5.67 11.03 17.21
N HIS A 219 -6.16 9.91 16.69
CA HIS A 219 -6.76 8.83 17.46
C HIS A 219 -5.73 7.77 17.91
N SER A 220 -4.47 7.88 17.43
CA SER A 220 -3.45 6.83 17.52
C SER A 220 -2.93 6.54 18.93
N GLU A 221 -3.13 7.46 19.89
CA GLU A 221 -2.71 7.26 21.28
C GLU A 221 -3.39 6.05 21.93
N TYR A 222 -4.60 5.69 21.47
CA TYR A 222 -5.36 4.53 21.93
C TYR A 222 -5.02 3.23 21.18
N GLY A 223 -4.10 3.26 20.22
CA GLY A 223 -3.73 2.12 19.41
C GLY A 223 -4.90 1.55 18.60
N SER A 224 -5.14 0.25 18.73
CA SER A 224 -6.23 -0.45 18.03
C SER A 224 -7.60 0.05 18.50
N ALA A 225 -8.31 0.75 17.61
CA ALA A 225 -9.56 1.44 17.94
C ALA A 225 -10.65 1.29 16.88
N VAL A 226 -11.88 1.57 17.27
CA VAL A 226 -13.00 1.82 16.36
C VAL A 226 -13.17 3.33 16.20
N ASN A 227 -13.20 3.78 14.96
CA ASN A 227 -13.29 5.17 14.60
C ASN A 227 -14.46 5.39 13.63
N TYR A 228 -15.12 6.54 13.76
CA TYR A 228 -16.19 6.95 12.88
C TYR A 228 -15.84 8.24 12.17
N ALA A 229 -16.34 8.37 10.95
CA ALA A 229 -16.41 9.63 10.23
C ALA A 229 -17.77 9.79 9.57
N GLN A 230 -18.37 10.98 9.65
CA GLN A 230 -19.63 11.29 8.97
C GLN A 230 -19.56 12.58 8.15
N THR A 231 -20.35 12.62 7.09
CA THR A 231 -20.59 13.81 6.26
C THR A 231 -22.07 13.89 5.92
N PHE A 232 -22.53 15.09 5.60
CA PHE A 232 -23.86 15.36 5.10
C PHE A 232 -23.79 15.81 3.64
N ILE A 233 -24.64 15.24 2.79
CA ILE A 233 -24.61 15.39 1.33
C ILE A 233 -25.85 16.17 0.91
N ASP A 234 -25.66 17.32 0.28
CA ASP A 234 -26.73 17.99 -0.48
C ASP A 234 -26.80 17.40 -1.87
N ASN A 235 -27.90 16.70 -2.16
CA ASN A 235 -28.16 16.13 -3.48
C ASN A 235 -29.35 16.83 -4.16
N PRO A 236 -29.18 17.54 -5.28
CA PRO A 236 -30.26 18.33 -5.87
C PRO A 236 -31.33 17.50 -6.62
N GLN A 237 -31.06 16.22 -6.93
CA GLN A 237 -31.98 15.34 -7.67
C GLN A 237 -31.76 13.86 -7.33
N ASP A 238 -32.81 13.04 -7.42
CA ASP A 238 -32.68 11.59 -7.28
C ASP A 238 -31.77 11.02 -8.37
N ARG A 239 -30.80 10.18 -7.98
CA ARG A 239 -29.85 9.60 -8.94
C ARG A 239 -29.31 8.26 -8.48
N THR A 240 -28.82 7.47 -9.42
CA THR A 240 -27.91 6.36 -9.09
C THR A 240 -26.51 6.93 -8.88
N ALA A 241 -25.95 6.69 -7.71
CA ALA A 241 -24.58 7.05 -7.37
C ALA A 241 -23.80 5.79 -6.96
N VAL A 242 -22.49 5.80 -7.15
CA VAL A 242 -21.58 4.77 -6.67
C VAL A 242 -20.73 5.37 -5.57
N ILE A 243 -20.89 4.84 -4.35
CA ILE A 243 -20.00 5.10 -3.23
C ILE A 243 -18.78 4.21 -3.42
N ARG A 244 -17.61 4.84 -3.56
CA ARG A 244 -16.33 4.17 -3.77
C ARG A 244 -15.46 4.37 -2.54
N LEU A 245 -14.97 3.28 -1.97
CA LEU A 245 -14.21 3.26 -0.72
C LEU A 245 -12.81 2.67 -0.96
N GLY A 246 -11.81 3.36 -0.41
CA GLY A 246 -10.54 2.75 0.00
C GLY A 246 -10.40 2.82 1.52
N SER A 247 -9.80 1.80 2.15
CA SER A 247 -9.68 1.68 3.61
C SER A 247 -8.41 0.93 3.99
N SER A 248 -7.86 1.23 5.17
CA SER A 248 -6.76 0.47 5.77
C SER A 248 -7.20 -0.57 6.81
N ALA A 249 -8.50 -0.69 7.02
CA ALA A 249 -9.10 -1.46 8.11
C ALA A 249 -10.45 -2.05 7.70
N LEU A 250 -10.97 -2.91 8.57
CA LEU A 250 -12.36 -3.36 8.52
C LEU A 250 -13.27 -2.13 8.46
N ALA A 251 -14.29 -2.16 7.61
CA ALA A 251 -15.12 -0.98 7.39
C ALA A 251 -16.60 -1.30 7.20
N LYS A 252 -17.46 -0.40 7.66
CA LYS A 252 -18.89 -0.38 7.33
C LYS A 252 -19.29 1.01 6.86
N ILE A 253 -20.24 1.06 5.93
CA ILE A 253 -20.80 2.31 5.40
C ILE A 253 -22.31 2.29 5.57
N TRP A 254 -22.84 3.39 6.12
CA TRP A 254 -24.27 3.66 6.16
C TRP A 254 -24.61 4.89 5.33
N LEU A 255 -25.72 4.82 4.60
CA LEU A 255 -26.34 5.96 3.94
C LEU A 255 -27.74 6.14 4.54
N ASN A 256 -28.02 7.31 5.10
CA ASN A 256 -29.28 7.60 5.80
C ASN A 256 -29.63 6.51 6.83
N ASP A 257 -28.62 6.14 7.64
CA ASP A 257 -28.70 5.14 8.71
C ASP A 257 -29.00 3.70 8.26
N VAL A 258 -28.99 3.43 6.95
CA VAL A 258 -29.08 2.08 6.37
C VAL A 258 -27.68 1.57 6.03
N LEU A 259 -27.32 0.39 6.54
CA LEU A 259 -26.06 -0.27 6.20
C LEU A 259 -26.08 -0.66 4.70
N VAL A 260 -25.21 -0.02 3.92
CA VAL A 260 -25.11 -0.26 2.46
C VAL A 260 -23.88 -1.09 2.09
N PHE A 261 -22.88 -1.16 2.96
CA PHE A 261 -21.66 -1.92 2.71
C PHE A 261 -20.96 -2.36 3.99
N GLU A 262 -20.39 -3.57 3.97
CA GLU A 262 -19.54 -4.12 5.03
C GLU A 262 -18.33 -4.82 4.39
N ASN A 263 -17.14 -4.44 4.84
CA ASN A 263 -15.87 -5.05 4.48
C ASN A 263 -15.26 -5.76 5.69
N GLY A 264 -15.15 -7.08 5.57
CA GLY A 264 -14.48 -7.95 6.55
C GLY A 264 -12.98 -8.13 6.34
N ASN A 265 -12.38 -7.41 5.39
CA ASN A 265 -10.95 -7.47 5.09
C ASN A 265 -10.19 -6.34 5.80
N ASP A 266 -9.18 -6.68 6.61
CA ASP A 266 -8.35 -5.75 7.37
C ASP A 266 -7.04 -5.36 6.65
N GLY A 267 -6.94 -5.67 5.35
CA GLY A 267 -5.84 -5.24 4.51
C GLY A 267 -5.92 -3.77 4.08
N ILE A 268 -4.76 -3.25 3.68
CA ILE A 268 -4.58 -1.88 3.17
C ILE A 268 -4.95 -1.84 1.69
N THR A 269 -6.03 -1.14 1.36
CA THR A 269 -6.49 -1.03 -0.03
C THR A 269 -6.15 0.33 -0.64
N ASP A 270 -6.10 0.37 -1.97
CA ASP A 270 -6.14 1.64 -2.69
C ASP A 270 -7.55 2.26 -2.70
N MET A 271 -7.65 3.48 -3.20
CA MET A 271 -8.90 4.15 -3.52
C MET A 271 -9.77 3.31 -4.47
N ASP A 272 -11.09 3.42 -4.31
CA ASP A 272 -12.13 2.73 -5.09
C ASP A 272 -12.05 1.18 -5.06
N ALA A 273 -11.28 0.58 -4.15
CA ALA A 273 -11.14 -0.87 -4.03
C ALA A 273 -12.49 -1.59 -3.82
N TYR A 274 -13.41 -0.91 -3.11
CA TYR A 274 -14.79 -1.35 -2.91
C TYR A 274 -15.77 -0.33 -3.49
N ASN A 275 -16.81 -0.80 -4.18
CA ASN A 275 -17.77 0.06 -4.84
C ASN A 275 -19.19 -0.46 -4.63
N VAL A 276 -20.11 0.40 -4.17
CA VAL A 276 -21.53 0.08 -4.02
C VAL A 276 -22.38 1.12 -4.74
N ALA A 277 -23.18 0.68 -5.70
CA ALA A 277 -24.19 1.51 -6.34
C ALA A 277 -25.41 1.62 -5.43
N VAL A 278 -25.94 2.84 -5.28
CA VAL A 278 -27.11 3.16 -4.47
C VAL A 278 -28.02 4.12 -5.24
N LYS A 279 -29.32 4.09 -4.95
CA LYS A 279 -30.26 5.15 -5.31
C LYS A 279 -30.17 6.25 -4.25
N LEU A 280 -29.43 7.30 -4.56
CA LEU A 280 -29.26 8.46 -3.69
C LEU A 280 -30.46 9.40 -3.85
N PRO A 281 -31.30 9.60 -2.81
CA PRO A 281 -32.49 10.42 -2.93
C PRO A 281 -32.13 11.92 -2.95
N LYS A 282 -32.98 12.71 -3.59
CA LYS A 282 -32.91 14.17 -3.55
C LYS A 282 -33.03 14.68 -2.12
N GLY A 283 -32.32 15.76 -1.79
CA GLY A 283 -32.32 16.41 -0.48
C GLY A 283 -31.03 16.17 0.28
N HIS A 284 -31.11 16.28 1.60
CA HIS A 284 -29.98 16.07 2.49
C HIS A 284 -29.85 14.58 2.84
N ASN A 285 -28.63 14.05 2.81
CA ASN A 285 -28.35 12.65 3.11
C ASN A 285 -27.18 12.56 4.08
N ARG A 286 -27.17 11.57 4.98
CA ARG A 286 -26.03 11.29 5.88
C ARG A 286 -25.23 10.13 5.32
N LEU A 287 -23.92 10.28 5.24
CA LEU A 287 -22.99 9.18 4.98
C LEU A 287 -22.11 8.98 6.21
N LEU A 288 -22.09 7.76 6.73
CA LEU A 288 -21.29 7.37 7.89
C LEU A 288 -20.34 6.25 7.49
N VAL A 289 -19.07 6.40 7.87
CA VAL A 289 -18.03 5.38 7.77
C VAL A 289 -17.63 4.97 9.17
N LYS A 290 -17.56 3.67 9.41
CA LYS A 290 -16.94 3.08 10.59
C LYS A 290 -15.69 2.32 10.15
N ASN A 291 -14.58 2.54 10.82
CA ASN A 291 -13.35 1.78 10.66
C ASN A 291 -13.00 1.08 11.98
N ALA A 292 -12.75 -0.23 11.93
CA ALA A 292 -12.26 -0.99 13.08
C ALA A 292 -10.84 -1.46 12.79
N ASP A 293 -9.88 -0.68 13.28
CA ASP A 293 -8.46 -0.92 13.13
C ASP A 293 -7.96 -2.01 14.09
N LYS A 294 -6.95 -2.79 13.67
CA LYS A 294 -6.24 -3.74 14.53
C LYS A 294 -4.78 -3.36 14.77
N SER A 295 -4.20 -2.48 13.95
CA SER A 295 -2.81 -2.06 14.04
C SER A 295 -2.52 -0.88 13.11
N GLY A 296 -2.02 0.22 13.67
CA GLY A 296 -1.44 1.35 12.92
C GLY A 296 -2.33 2.58 12.93
N ILE A 297 -2.07 3.50 12.00
CA ILE A 297 -2.90 4.69 11.80
C ILE A 297 -3.92 4.35 10.71
N ALA A 298 -5.18 4.22 11.11
CA ALA A 298 -6.23 3.95 10.14
C ALA A 298 -6.46 5.11 9.19
N TYR A 299 -6.85 4.80 7.95
CA TYR A 299 -7.31 5.76 6.98
C TYR A 299 -8.54 5.27 6.24
N PHE A 300 -9.25 6.22 5.62
CA PHE A 300 -10.21 5.94 4.57
C PHE A 300 -10.19 7.02 3.48
N ILE A 301 -10.75 6.70 2.33
CA ILE A 301 -11.06 7.66 1.27
C ILE A 301 -12.42 7.28 0.66
N VAL A 302 -13.29 8.27 0.46
CA VAL A 302 -14.59 8.05 -0.19
C VAL A 302 -14.79 9.00 -1.36
N ARG A 303 -15.26 8.46 -2.48
CA ARG A 303 -15.75 9.23 -3.63
C ARG A 303 -17.19 8.86 -3.94
N ILE A 304 -17.97 9.84 -4.40
CA ILE A 304 -19.32 9.62 -4.92
C ILE A 304 -19.33 9.98 -6.40
N THR A 305 -19.66 9.00 -7.23
CA THR A 305 -19.51 9.09 -8.69
C THR A 305 -20.68 8.45 -9.41
N ASP A 306 -20.75 8.61 -10.72
CA ASP A 306 -21.59 7.75 -11.56
C ASP A 306 -20.98 6.33 -11.73
N LYS A 307 -21.69 5.46 -12.47
CA LYS A 307 -21.20 4.10 -12.77
C LYS A 307 -19.91 4.10 -13.61
N ALA A 308 -19.65 5.14 -14.40
CA ALA A 308 -18.42 5.30 -15.17
C ALA A 308 -17.24 5.85 -14.33
N GLY A 309 -17.50 6.22 -13.08
CA GLY A 309 -16.50 6.76 -12.15
C GLY A 309 -16.27 8.26 -12.29
N GLN A 310 -17.13 8.99 -13.00
CA GLN A 310 -17.08 10.45 -13.08
C GLN A 310 -17.72 11.07 -11.83
N PRO A 311 -17.11 12.12 -11.25
CA PRO A 311 -17.67 12.79 -10.09
C PRO A 311 -18.91 13.61 -10.45
N PHE A 312 -19.80 13.79 -9.47
CA PHE A 312 -20.93 14.71 -9.60
C PHE A 312 -20.51 16.12 -9.16
N ASN A 313 -20.52 17.08 -10.08
CA ASN A 313 -20.10 18.46 -9.80
C ASN A 313 -21.13 19.28 -9.01
N ASP A 314 -22.34 18.74 -8.80
CA ASP A 314 -23.47 19.40 -8.16
C ASP A 314 -23.78 18.88 -6.75
N LEU A 315 -23.03 17.87 -6.26
CA LEU A 315 -23.09 17.44 -4.87
C LEU A 315 -22.29 18.40 -3.99
N LYS A 316 -22.82 18.70 -2.80
CA LYS A 316 -22.09 19.44 -1.76
C LYS A 316 -21.97 18.59 -0.51
N PHE A 317 -20.83 18.69 0.16
CA PHE A 317 -20.53 17.95 1.38
C PHE A 317 -20.40 18.94 2.55
N ARG A 318 -20.92 18.55 3.71
CA ARG A 318 -20.85 19.34 4.94
C ARG A 318 -20.36 18.46 6.08
N ASN A 319 -19.49 19.03 6.91
CA ASN A 319 -18.99 18.47 8.16
C ASN A 319 -19.75 19.03 9.38
N THR A 320 -20.98 19.48 9.18
CA THR A 320 -21.85 19.95 10.26
C THR A 320 -23.17 19.24 10.13
N TYR A 321 -23.74 18.83 11.26
CA TYR A 321 -25.05 18.20 11.29
C TYR A 321 -26.10 19.00 10.52
N THR A 322 -26.84 18.31 9.67
CA THR A 322 -28.05 18.84 9.02
C THR A 322 -29.12 17.75 9.01
N PRO A 323 -30.41 18.07 9.23
CA PRO A 323 -31.48 17.11 9.06
C PRO A 323 -31.41 16.45 7.68
N TYR A 324 -31.54 15.12 7.63
CA TYR A 324 -31.39 14.32 6.42
C TYR A 324 -32.58 13.39 6.21
N ASN A 325 -32.69 12.87 4.99
CA ASN A 325 -33.74 11.95 4.60
C ASN A 325 -33.66 10.64 5.38
N GLU A 326 -34.81 10.07 5.73
CA GLU A 326 -34.90 8.66 6.10
C GLU A 326 -34.84 7.77 4.85
N SER A 327 -34.34 6.55 4.99
CA SER A 327 -34.28 5.59 3.88
C SER A 327 -34.45 4.16 4.37
N THR A 328 -34.73 3.25 3.43
CA THR A 328 -34.76 1.81 3.68
C THR A 328 -33.78 1.10 2.75
N LEU A 329 -33.44 -0.15 3.08
CA LEU A 329 -32.59 -0.97 2.21
C LEU A 329 -33.18 -1.09 0.79
N GLU A 330 -34.51 -1.18 0.69
CA GLU A 330 -35.21 -1.31 -0.58
C GLU A 330 -35.25 0.00 -1.37
N SER A 331 -35.38 1.15 -0.70
CA SER A 331 -35.33 2.45 -1.38
C SER A 331 -33.93 2.75 -1.93
N LEU A 332 -32.87 2.44 -1.17
CA LEU A 332 -31.48 2.64 -1.58
C LEU A 332 -30.99 1.58 -2.57
N SER A 333 -31.50 0.36 -2.48
CA SER A 333 -31.19 -0.76 -3.39
C SER A 333 -29.68 -0.95 -3.62
N PRO A 334 -28.86 -1.13 -2.56
CA PRO A 334 -27.41 -1.23 -2.71
C PRO A 334 -27.02 -2.44 -3.55
N GLU A 335 -26.12 -2.22 -4.51
CA GLU A 335 -25.61 -3.25 -5.42
C GLU A 335 -24.09 -3.17 -5.50
N ALA A 336 -23.39 -4.29 -5.30
CA ALA A 336 -21.94 -4.33 -5.43
C ALA A 336 -21.52 -4.06 -6.89
N VAL A 337 -20.58 -3.14 -7.08
CA VAL A 337 -20.01 -2.82 -8.40
C VAL A 337 -18.59 -3.38 -8.47
N SER A 338 -18.31 -4.16 -9.50
CA SER A 338 -16.97 -4.71 -9.71
C SER A 338 -15.95 -3.59 -9.98
N HIS A 339 -14.75 -3.75 -9.43
CA HIS A 339 -13.64 -2.83 -9.68
C HIS A 339 -13.28 -2.82 -11.19
N PRO A 340 -13.10 -1.66 -11.83
CA PRO A 340 -13.00 -1.59 -13.29
C PRO A 340 -11.79 -2.36 -13.85
N VAL A 341 -10.67 -2.40 -13.12
CA VAL A 341 -9.49 -3.15 -13.53
C VAL A 341 -9.67 -4.66 -13.36
N GLU A 342 -10.37 -5.07 -12.30
CA GLU A 342 -10.69 -6.48 -12.09
C GLU A 342 -11.64 -6.96 -13.19
N SER A 343 -12.67 -6.19 -13.52
CA SER A 343 -13.58 -6.48 -14.64
C SER A 343 -12.86 -6.56 -15.98
N PHE A 344 -11.89 -5.67 -16.24
CA PHE A 344 -11.09 -5.69 -17.46
C PHE A 344 -10.35 -7.02 -17.61
N PHE A 345 -9.58 -7.45 -16.59
CA PHE A 345 -8.82 -8.70 -16.68
C PHE A 345 -9.69 -9.95 -16.55
N LEU A 346 -10.76 -9.94 -15.75
CA LEU A 346 -11.74 -11.04 -15.70
C LEU A 346 -12.33 -11.33 -17.08
N ASN A 347 -12.69 -10.29 -17.85
CA ASN A 347 -13.20 -10.46 -19.20
C ASN A 347 -12.15 -11.00 -20.16
N ARG A 348 -10.88 -10.58 -20.02
CA ARG A 348 -9.77 -11.10 -20.81
C ARG A 348 -9.47 -12.57 -20.51
N VAL A 349 -9.39 -12.94 -19.25
CA VAL A 349 -9.21 -14.34 -18.80
C VAL A 349 -10.37 -15.22 -19.26
N LYS A 350 -11.62 -14.73 -19.25
CA LYS A 350 -12.77 -15.47 -19.82
C LYS A 350 -12.63 -15.69 -21.32
N LYS A 351 -12.13 -14.69 -22.06
CA LYS A 351 -11.95 -14.75 -23.51
C LYS A 351 -10.79 -15.65 -23.93
N ASP A 352 -9.70 -15.63 -23.17
CA ASP A 352 -8.53 -16.47 -23.38
C ASP A 352 -8.01 -17.05 -22.05
N PRO A 353 -8.61 -18.16 -21.57
CA PRO A 353 -8.26 -18.78 -20.29
C PRO A 353 -6.83 -19.34 -20.21
N ASN A 354 -6.14 -19.45 -21.36
CA ASN A 354 -4.77 -19.95 -21.44
C ASN A 354 -3.73 -18.83 -21.32
N ASN A 355 -4.15 -17.56 -21.42
CA ASN A 355 -3.25 -16.42 -21.26
C ASN A 355 -2.92 -16.21 -19.77
N PHE A 356 -1.79 -16.76 -19.35
CA PHE A 356 -1.32 -16.59 -17.98
C PHE A 356 -1.01 -15.13 -17.66
N PHE A 357 -0.54 -14.31 -18.60
CA PHE A 357 -0.21 -12.92 -18.33
C PHE A 357 -1.44 -12.09 -17.91
N ASP A 358 -2.59 -12.32 -18.55
CA ASP A 358 -3.85 -11.69 -18.14
C ASP A 358 -4.30 -12.17 -16.75
N SER A 359 -4.09 -13.47 -16.44
CA SER A 359 -4.34 -14.03 -15.11
C SER A 359 -3.40 -13.45 -14.05
N PHE A 360 -2.14 -13.23 -14.41
CA PHE A 360 -1.12 -12.62 -13.56
C PHE A 360 -1.46 -11.14 -13.27
N CYS A 361 -1.95 -10.39 -14.27
CA CYS A 361 -2.42 -9.03 -14.06
C CYS A 361 -3.66 -8.98 -13.15
N LEU A 362 -4.64 -9.88 -13.33
CA LEU A 362 -5.79 -10.00 -12.43
C LEU A 362 -5.36 -10.32 -11.00
N PHE A 363 -4.44 -11.28 -10.85
CA PHE A 363 -3.86 -11.67 -9.57
C PHE A 363 -3.21 -10.48 -8.84
N ASN A 364 -2.37 -9.68 -9.53
CA ASN A 364 -1.76 -8.51 -8.90
C ASN A 364 -2.78 -7.39 -8.62
N ALA A 365 -3.82 -7.23 -9.42
CA ALA A 365 -4.91 -6.32 -9.13
C ALA A 365 -5.66 -6.71 -7.83
N TYR A 366 -5.85 -8.01 -7.58
CA TYR A 366 -6.37 -8.49 -6.30
C TYR A 366 -5.42 -8.21 -5.14
N LEU A 367 -4.12 -8.49 -5.29
CA LEU A 367 -3.12 -8.17 -4.24
C LEU A 367 -3.13 -6.68 -3.87
N ARG A 368 -3.20 -5.79 -4.87
CA ARG A 368 -3.22 -4.34 -4.68
C ARG A 368 -4.45 -3.85 -3.89
N ASN A 369 -5.55 -4.60 -3.93
CA ASN A 369 -6.79 -4.34 -3.19
C ASN A 369 -6.94 -5.28 -1.98
N SER A 370 -5.86 -5.93 -1.53
CA SER A 370 -5.84 -6.90 -0.43
C SER A 370 -6.80 -8.08 -0.56
N LYS A 371 -7.28 -8.41 -1.75
CA LYS A 371 -8.19 -9.54 -2.04
C LYS A 371 -7.43 -10.88 -2.06
N TYR A 372 -6.87 -11.25 -0.92
CA TYR A 372 -5.94 -12.38 -0.77
C TYR A 372 -6.59 -13.75 -1.02
N THR A 373 -7.88 -13.90 -0.70
CA THR A 373 -8.63 -15.14 -0.96
C THR A 373 -8.75 -15.42 -2.45
N GLU A 374 -9.12 -14.40 -3.23
CA GLU A 374 -9.22 -14.45 -4.68
C GLU A 374 -7.85 -14.70 -5.31
N ALA A 375 -6.82 -14.00 -4.82
CA ALA A 375 -5.44 -14.20 -5.25
C ALA A 375 -4.94 -15.64 -4.99
N LYS A 376 -5.16 -16.20 -3.79
CA LYS A 376 -4.80 -17.59 -3.46
C LYS A 376 -5.56 -18.61 -4.29
N THR A 377 -6.83 -18.36 -4.57
CA THR A 377 -7.66 -19.26 -5.40
C THR A 377 -7.08 -19.41 -6.81
N MET A 378 -6.45 -18.36 -7.35
CA MET A 378 -5.73 -18.41 -8.63
C MET A 378 -4.35 -19.06 -8.51
N LEU A 379 -3.63 -18.81 -7.42
CA LEU A 379 -2.23 -19.20 -7.25
C LEU A 379 -2.04 -20.68 -6.84
N LEU A 380 -2.87 -21.18 -5.91
CA LEU A 380 -2.72 -22.53 -5.33
C LEU A 380 -2.82 -23.67 -6.35
N PRO A 381 -3.72 -23.66 -7.36
CA PRO A 381 -3.73 -24.68 -8.40
C PRO A 381 -2.44 -24.73 -9.22
N LEU A 382 -1.80 -23.58 -9.47
CA LEU A 382 -0.52 -23.51 -10.17
C LEU A 382 0.60 -24.07 -9.30
N LEU A 383 0.64 -23.73 -8.01
CA LEU A 383 1.60 -24.31 -7.06
C LEU A 383 1.43 -25.82 -6.91
N LYS A 384 0.20 -26.35 -6.97
CA LYS A 384 -0.02 -27.80 -6.99
C LYS A 384 0.62 -28.47 -8.21
N ARG A 385 0.61 -27.81 -9.37
CA ARG A 385 1.22 -28.31 -10.62
C ARG A 385 2.73 -28.07 -10.68
N TYR A 386 3.21 -26.98 -10.09
CA TYR A 386 4.60 -26.54 -10.07
C TYR A 386 5.06 -26.27 -8.63
N PRO A 387 5.18 -27.31 -7.78
CA PRO A 387 5.40 -27.15 -6.34
C PRO A 387 6.71 -26.46 -5.99
N ASN A 388 7.70 -26.51 -6.87
CA ASN A 388 9.03 -25.92 -6.66
C ASN A 388 9.22 -24.55 -7.33
N SER A 389 8.14 -23.97 -7.87
CA SER A 389 8.23 -22.67 -8.54
C SER A 389 8.54 -21.56 -7.55
N SER A 390 9.76 -21.02 -7.58
CA SER A 390 10.15 -19.85 -6.81
C SER A 390 9.36 -18.61 -7.21
N PHE A 391 9.06 -18.48 -8.52
CA PHE A 391 8.20 -17.41 -9.04
C PHE A 391 6.80 -17.42 -8.41
N LEU A 392 6.16 -18.59 -8.27
CA LEU A 392 4.81 -18.66 -7.67
C LEU A 392 4.89 -18.57 -6.14
N ARG A 393 5.88 -19.22 -5.51
CA ARG A 393 6.06 -19.20 -4.06
C ARG A 393 6.32 -17.79 -3.53
N LYS A 394 7.07 -16.93 -4.23
CA LYS A 394 7.31 -15.53 -3.78
C LYS A 394 6.01 -14.73 -3.63
N TYR A 395 5.02 -14.99 -4.49
CA TYR A 395 3.72 -14.33 -4.39
C TYR A 395 2.86 -14.90 -3.25
N LEU A 396 2.99 -16.19 -2.96
CA LEU A 396 2.35 -16.78 -1.78
C LEU A 396 3.00 -16.28 -0.47
N ILE A 397 4.32 -16.06 -0.47
CA ILE A 397 5.04 -15.39 0.63
C ILE A 397 4.48 -13.99 0.88
N GLU A 398 4.29 -13.18 -0.17
CA GLU A 398 3.67 -11.85 -0.01
C GLU A 398 2.28 -11.98 0.63
N ILE A 399 1.44 -12.89 0.16
CA ILE A 399 0.11 -13.10 0.74
C ILE A 399 0.20 -13.50 2.22
N TYR A 400 1.03 -14.47 2.58
CA TYR A 400 1.18 -14.89 3.97
C TYR A 400 1.71 -13.78 4.88
N ASN A 401 2.64 -12.96 4.40
CA ASN A 401 3.10 -11.79 5.15
C ASN A 401 1.96 -10.79 5.41
N GLN A 402 1.10 -10.56 4.41
CA GLN A 402 -0.06 -9.67 4.57
C GLN A 402 -1.13 -10.26 5.51
N GLU A 403 -1.30 -11.58 5.51
CA GLU A 403 -2.17 -12.30 6.46
C GLU A 403 -1.54 -12.48 7.84
N LYS A 404 -0.33 -11.95 8.06
CA LYS A 404 0.47 -12.08 9.29
C LYS A 404 0.84 -13.53 9.63
N ASP A 405 0.79 -14.44 8.65
CA ASP A 405 1.30 -15.82 8.74
C ASP A 405 2.80 -15.87 8.40
N TYR A 406 3.59 -15.23 9.26
CA TYR A 406 5.04 -15.13 9.09
C TYR A 406 5.74 -16.50 9.17
N ALA A 407 5.13 -17.49 9.81
CA ALA A 407 5.68 -18.83 9.91
C ALA A 407 5.66 -19.54 8.54
N SER A 408 4.51 -19.57 7.87
CA SER A 408 4.41 -20.14 6.53
C SER A 408 5.17 -19.32 5.49
N ALA A 409 5.21 -18.00 5.60
CA ALA A 409 6.06 -17.16 4.75
C ALA A 409 7.55 -17.54 4.88
N LYS A 410 8.05 -17.68 6.11
CA LYS A 410 9.45 -18.05 6.39
C LYS A 410 9.79 -19.48 5.96
N GLU A 411 8.84 -20.41 6.06
CA GLU A 411 9.00 -21.77 5.56
C GLU A 411 9.18 -21.77 4.03
N LEU A 412 8.31 -21.07 3.30
CA LEU A 412 8.43 -20.94 1.84
C LEU A 412 9.72 -20.24 1.41
N GLN A 413 10.16 -19.21 2.15
CA GLN A 413 11.44 -18.56 1.93
C GLN A 413 12.59 -19.56 1.99
N LYS A 414 12.67 -20.38 3.05
CA LYS A 414 13.67 -21.46 3.17
C LYS A 414 13.57 -22.50 2.06
N ASN A 415 12.37 -22.86 1.64
CA ASN A 415 12.17 -23.80 0.54
C ASN A 415 12.69 -23.23 -0.79
N ILE A 416 12.53 -21.92 -1.04
CA ILE A 416 13.14 -21.25 -2.22
C ILE A 416 14.68 -21.29 -2.11
N GLU A 417 15.23 -20.94 -0.95
CA GLU A 417 16.69 -20.98 -0.73
C GLU A 417 17.31 -22.36 -1.00
N GLN A 418 16.57 -23.43 -0.69
CA GLN A 418 17.01 -24.82 -0.88
C GLN A 418 16.78 -25.34 -2.31
N ASP A 419 15.61 -25.06 -2.89
CA ASP A 419 15.21 -25.61 -4.20
C ASP A 419 15.80 -24.83 -5.39
N ASP A 420 16.30 -23.62 -5.15
CA ASP A 420 16.70 -22.66 -6.19
C ASP A 420 17.88 -21.80 -5.71
N THR A 421 18.99 -22.45 -5.37
CA THR A 421 20.12 -21.86 -4.62
C THR A 421 20.80 -20.69 -5.33
N GLU A 422 20.85 -20.71 -6.67
CA GLU A 422 21.51 -19.69 -7.50
C GLU A 422 20.58 -18.53 -7.88
N TYR A 423 19.30 -18.58 -7.45
CA TYR A 423 18.38 -17.49 -7.71
C TYR A 423 18.78 -16.24 -6.90
N PHE A 424 18.76 -15.07 -7.54
CA PHE A 424 18.94 -13.77 -6.89
C PHE A 424 18.15 -13.63 -5.57
N LEU A 425 16.88 -14.06 -5.55
CA LEU A 425 16.06 -13.97 -4.34
C LEU A 425 16.58 -14.89 -3.22
N SER A 426 17.13 -16.06 -3.55
CA SER A 426 17.78 -16.96 -2.58
C SER A 426 19.05 -16.35 -2.00
N TYR A 427 19.83 -15.62 -2.80
CA TYR A 427 20.94 -14.82 -2.26
C TYR A 427 20.43 -13.67 -1.39
N LEU A 428 19.38 -12.95 -1.80
CA LEU A 428 18.80 -11.86 -1.01
C LEU A 428 18.27 -12.35 0.35
N TYR A 429 17.64 -13.51 0.40
CA TYR A 429 17.17 -14.13 1.64
C TYR A 429 18.31 -14.50 2.58
N ARG A 430 19.38 -15.11 2.07
CA ARG A 430 20.60 -15.37 2.85
C ARG A 430 21.29 -14.08 3.29
N PHE A 431 21.25 -13.04 2.46
CA PHE A 431 21.77 -11.71 2.79
C PHE A 431 21.03 -11.06 3.96
N GLN A 432 19.72 -11.27 4.08
CA GLN A 432 18.92 -10.79 5.20
C GLN A 432 19.27 -11.49 6.53
N ASP A 433 19.77 -12.73 6.50
CA ASP A 433 20.29 -13.42 7.69
C ASP A 433 21.78 -13.11 7.94
N THR A 434 22.04 -11.85 8.27
CA THR A 434 23.40 -11.36 8.55
C THR A 434 24.11 -12.15 9.65
N LYS A 435 23.37 -12.71 10.62
CA LYS A 435 23.94 -13.55 11.68
C LYS A 435 24.48 -14.87 11.14
N ALA A 436 23.79 -15.49 10.18
CA ALA A 436 24.28 -16.70 9.53
C ALA A 436 25.52 -16.39 8.66
N LEU A 437 25.48 -15.31 7.87
CA LEU A 437 26.61 -14.91 7.02
C LEU A 437 27.89 -14.64 7.83
N PHE A 438 27.79 -13.97 8.97
CA PHE A 438 28.96 -13.65 9.79
C PHE A 438 29.63 -14.88 10.41
N LYS A 439 28.93 -16.01 10.49
CA LYS A 439 29.51 -17.29 10.95
C LYS A 439 30.31 -18.02 9.88
N LEU A 440 30.17 -17.64 8.61
CA LEU A 440 30.93 -18.23 7.53
C LEU A 440 32.44 -17.92 7.68
N PRO A 441 33.32 -18.85 7.28
CA PRO A 441 34.71 -18.54 6.96
C PRO A 441 34.79 -17.39 5.96
N ILE A 442 35.81 -16.53 6.08
CA ILE A 442 35.97 -15.36 5.21
C ILE A 442 35.95 -15.74 3.71
N PRO A 443 36.64 -16.80 3.25
CA PRO A 443 36.58 -17.19 1.83
C PRO A 443 35.17 -17.56 1.34
N GLU A 444 34.36 -18.21 2.18
CA GLU A 444 32.98 -18.57 1.84
C GLU A 444 32.08 -17.33 1.79
N PHE A 445 32.31 -16.35 2.67
CA PHE A 445 31.60 -15.08 2.60
C PHE A 445 32.02 -14.27 1.36
N GLU A 446 33.32 -14.21 1.03
CA GLU A 446 33.80 -13.57 -0.21
C GLU A 446 33.14 -14.19 -1.45
N GLN A 447 33.09 -15.52 -1.51
CA GLN A 447 32.40 -16.25 -2.57
C GLN A 447 30.91 -15.90 -2.63
N PHE A 448 30.23 -15.88 -1.48
CA PHE A 448 28.82 -15.48 -1.40
C PHE A 448 28.59 -14.07 -1.97
N VAL A 449 29.42 -13.09 -1.61
CA VAL A 449 29.29 -11.71 -2.10
C VAL A 449 29.53 -11.62 -3.61
N GLN A 450 30.54 -12.35 -4.12
CA GLN A 450 30.83 -12.40 -5.55
C GLN A 450 29.64 -12.99 -6.34
N GLU A 451 29.12 -14.13 -5.91
CA GLU A 451 27.98 -14.79 -6.56
C GLU A 451 26.71 -13.94 -6.46
N PHE A 452 26.42 -13.38 -5.29
CA PHE A 452 25.25 -12.52 -5.10
C PHE A 452 25.33 -11.30 -6.02
N SER A 453 26.49 -10.65 -6.09
CA SER A 453 26.71 -9.48 -6.95
C SER A 453 26.58 -9.82 -8.43
N ALA A 454 26.98 -11.03 -8.85
CA ALA A 454 26.81 -11.51 -10.21
C ALA A 454 25.34 -11.86 -10.54
N SER A 455 24.52 -12.16 -9.52
CA SER A 455 23.12 -12.56 -9.70
C SER A 455 22.15 -11.39 -9.96
N THR A 456 22.60 -10.13 -9.86
CA THR A 456 21.71 -8.96 -9.98
C THR A 456 22.39 -7.73 -10.59
N ASP A 457 21.62 -6.82 -11.19
CA ASP A 457 22.08 -5.49 -11.62
C ASP A 457 21.77 -4.36 -10.59
N LEU A 458 21.25 -4.70 -9.42
CA LEU A 458 20.98 -3.72 -8.35
C LEU A 458 22.25 -3.27 -7.65
N GLU A 459 22.83 -2.16 -8.10
CA GLU A 459 24.08 -1.59 -7.58
C GLU A 459 24.06 -1.37 -6.06
N ILE A 460 22.95 -0.87 -5.51
CA ILE A 460 22.85 -0.67 -4.05
C ILE A 460 23.00 -1.98 -3.27
N ILE A 461 22.46 -3.09 -3.78
CA ILE A 461 22.55 -4.40 -3.13
C ILE A 461 23.99 -4.93 -3.21
N LYS A 462 24.67 -4.75 -4.34
CA LYS A 462 26.10 -5.11 -4.49
C LYS A 462 26.96 -4.35 -3.49
N ALA A 463 26.80 -3.03 -3.44
CA ALA A 463 27.52 -2.17 -2.51
C ALA A 463 27.24 -2.54 -1.05
N SER A 464 25.99 -2.93 -0.74
CA SER A 464 25.59 -3.42 0.59
C SER A 464 26.27 -4.73 0.97
N ALA A 465 26.42 -5.65 0.01
CA ALA A 465 27.10 -6.93 0.20
C ALA A 465 28.60 -6.74 0.47
N ASP A 466 29.26 -5.89 -0.33
CA ASP A 466 30.65 -5.51 -0.11
C ASP A 466 30.85 -4.82 1.25
N LEU A 467 29.92 -3.93 1.63
CA LEU A 467 29.94 -3.28 2.93
C LEU A 467 29.92 -4.29 4.08
N LEU A 468 29.02 -5.29 4.04
CA LEU A 468 28.98 -6.33 5.08
C LEU A 468 30.27 -7.16 5.12
N LEU A 469 30.86 -7.45 3.97
CA LEU A 469 32.15 -8.13 3.90
C LEU A 469 33.28 -7.31 4.53
N HIS A 470 33.32 -6.00 4.31
CA HIS A 470 34.28 -5.11 4.97
C HIS A 470 34.08 -5.06 6.49
N ILE A 471 32.83 -5.05 6.97
CA ILE A 471 32.54 -5.20 8.41
C ILE A 471 33.13 -6.53 8.91
N ARG A 472 32.88 -7.63 8.20
CA ARG A 472 33.33 -8.97 8.59
C ARG A 472 34.85 -9.12 8.65
N LYS A 473 35.55 -8.42 7.75
CA LYS A 473 37.03 -8.35 7.70
C LYS A 473 37.62 -7.33 8.67
N GLU A 474 36.78 -6.56 9.36
CA GLU A 474 37.17 -5.44 10.21
C GLU A 474 37.98 -4.35 9.46
N ASP A 475 37.82 -4.26 8.14
CA ASP A 475 38.50 -3.28 7.30
C ASP A 475 37.74 -1.94 7.35
N LYS A 476 38.07 -1.14 8.37
CA LYS A 476 37.45 0.18 8.57
C LYS A 476 37.68 1.15 7.41
N THR A 477 38.80 1.02 6.70
CA THR A 477 39.15 1.92 5.58
C THR A 477 38.25 1.61 4.39
N ALA A 478 38.16 0.34 4.00
CA ALA A 478 37.28 -0.09 2.92
C ALA A 478 35.81 0.17 3.26
N LEU A 479 35.38 -0.15 4.49
CA LEU A 479 34.04 0.15 4.96
C LEU A 479 33.68 1.63 4.83
N LYS A 480 34.58 2.53 5.24
CA LYS A 480 34.36 3.98 5.16
C LYS A 480 34.21 4.44 3.71
N GLN A 481 35.00 3.87 2.80
CA GLN A 481 34.91 4.18 1.38
C GLN A 481 33.59 3.67 0.78
N SER A 482 33.18 2.44 1.09
CA SER A 482 31.92 1.87 0.60
C SER A 482 30.71 2.64 1.13
N LEU A 483 30.69 3.00 2.42
CA LEU A 483 29.64 3.88 2.96
C LEU A 483 29.57 5.21 2.23
N LYS A 484 30.72 5.85 1.97
CA LYS A 484 30.76 7.11 1.23
C LYS A 484 30.17 6.95 -0.17
N SER A 485 30.51 5.85 -0.87
CA SER A 485 29.95 5.54 -2.20
C SER A 485 28.44 5.39 -2.14
N ILE A 486 27.94 4.55 -1.22
CA ILE A 486 26.51 4.29 -1.04
C ILE A 486 25.75 5.59 -0.80
N ILE A 487 26.21 6.41 0.15
CA ILE A 487 25.55 7.68 0.47
C ILE A 487 25.59 8.67 -0.70
N THR A 488 26.67 8.70 -1.49
CA THR A 488 26.81 9.65 -2.61
C THR A 488 25.96 9.22 -3.82
N GLU A 489 25.97 7.94 -4.14
CA GLU A 489 25.34 7.40 -5.36
C GLU A 489 23.85 7.10 -5.18
N HIS A 490 23.40 6.89 -3.94
CA HIS A 490 22.03 6.52 -3.59
C HIS A 490 21.41 7.48 -2.56
N ASN A 491 21.80 8.77 -2.60
CA ASN A 491 21.33 9.81 -1.67
C ASN A 491 19.82 10.06 -1.69
N ASP A 492 19.14 9.61 -2.75
CA ASP A 492 17.70 9.67 -2.96
C ASP A 492 16.94 8.49 -2.33
N GLN A 493 17.63 7.41 -1.94
CA GLN A 493 17.01 6.23 -1.32
C GLN A 493 17.02 6.36 0.21
N LEU A 494 16.19 7.28 0.73
CA LEU A 494 16.24 7.71 2.13
C LEU A 494 16.15 6.56 3.15
N GLU A 495 15.26 5.59 2.93
CA GLU A 495 15.13 4.44 3.83
C GLU A 495 16.42 3.63 3.94
N ILE A 496 17.11 3.44 2.82
CA ILE A 496 18.37 2.71 2.77
C ILE A 496 19.50 3.55 3.38
N VAL A 497 19.58 4.84 3.04
CA VAL A 497 20.56 5.76 3.62
C VAL A 497 20.45 5.78 5.15
N LYS A 498 19.23 5.87 5.69
CA LYS A 498 18.96 5.87 7.13
C LYS A 498 19.44 4.59 7.83
N ILE A 499 19.33 3.43 7.19
CA ILE A 499 19.85 2.16 7.74
C ILE A 499 21.37 2.25 7.98
N TYR A 500 22.12 2.88 7.07
CA TYR A 500 23.58 2.96 7.16
C TYR A 500 24.12 4.05 8.08
N LEU A 501 23.30 5.03 8.48
CA LEU A 501 23.74 6.10 9.39
C LEU A 501 24.29 5.57 10.72
N ASN A 502 23.73 4.47 11.23
CA ASN A 502 24.20 3.84 12.46
C ASN A 502 25.65 3.33 12.35
N LEU A 503 26.15 3.00 11.16
CA LEU A 503 27.54 2.59 10.96
C LEU A 503 28.50 3.77 11.10
N TYR A 504 28.11 4.97 10.64
CA TYR A 504 28.88 6.18 10.92
C TYR A 504 28.95 6.46 12.42
N ILE A 505 27.81 6.42 13.11
CA ILE A 505 27.72 6.77 14.53
C ILE A 505 28.44 5.75 15.41
N SER A 506 28.06 4.47 15.31
CA SER A 506 28.45 3.45 16.29
C SER A 506 29.70 2.66 15.93
N TYR A 507 30.03 2.55 14.63
CA TYR A 507 31.17 1.74 14.19
C TYR A 507 32.39 2.61 13.82
N LEU A 508 32.15 3.72 13.11
CA LEU A 508 33.20 4.66 12.71
C LEU A 508 33.45 5.79 13.70
N ASN A 509 32.55 6.03 14.65
CA ASN A 509 32.57 7.17 15.57
C ASN A 509 32.58 8.54 14.84
N GLU A 510 31.88 8.63 13.71
CA GLU A 510 31.75 9.83 12.88
C GLU A 510 30.33 10.41 12.96
N GLU A 511 29.84 10.70 14.17
CA GLU A 511 28.47 11.23 14.41
C GLU A 511 28.20 12.52 13.61
N ASP A 512 29.18 13.42 13.50
CA ASP A 512 29.04 14.68 12.75
C ASP A 512 28.74 14.45 11.26
N LYS A 513 29.21 13.34 10.67
CA LYS A 513 28.87 13.00 9.29
C LYS A 513 27.43 12.52 9.16
N ALA A 514 26.97 11.70 10.11
CA ALA A 514 25.58 11.27 10.14
C ALA A 514 24.64 12.47 10.32
N ILE A 515 25.02 13.43 11.17
CA ILE A 515 24.30 14.71 11.30
C ILE A 515 24.27 15.45 9.97
N LYS A 516 25.41 15.60 9.28
CA LYS A 516 25.45 16.30 8.00
C LYS A 516 24.55 15.66 6.94
N ILE A 517 24.56 14.32 6.84
CA ILE A 517 23.67 13.60 5.92
C ILE A 517 22.20 13.84 6.28
N LEU A 518 21.85 13.82 7.56
CA LEU A 518 20.47 14.10 8.01
C LEU A 518 20.07 15.56 7.78
N GLU A 519 20.98 16.51 7.93
CA GLU A 519 20.76 17.92 7.55
C GLU A 519 20.44 18.04 6.06
N ASP A 520 21.24 17.39 5.20
CA ASP A 520 21.01 17.39 3.75
C ASP A 520 19.66 16.74 3.39
N ILE A 521 19.28 15.63 4.05
CA ILE A 521 17.97 15.00 3.85
C ILE A 521 16.83 15.95 4.24
N ASN A 522 16.88 16.60 5.40
CA ASN A 522 15.82 17.50 5.86
C ASN A 522 15.75 18.82 5.05
N GLN A 523 16.84 19.18 4.37
CA GLN A 523 16.87 20.32 3.47
C GLN A 523 16.15 20.02 2.15
N ASP A 524 16.39 18.84 1.59
CA ASP A 524 15.92 18.48 0.24
C ASP A 524 14.59 17.70 0.24
N TYR A 525 14.23 17.06 1.36
CA TYR A 525 13.07 16.17 1.46
C TYR A 525 12.27 16.39 2.74
N PHE A 526 10.98 16.04 2.69
CA PHE A 526 10.18 15.85 3.89
C PHE A 526 10.21 14.38 4.31
N ASP A 527 10.96 14.08 5.37
CA ASP A 527 11.01 12.75 5.99
C ASP A 527 10.97 12.90 7.51
N TYR A 528 9.81 12.64 8.11
CA TYR A 528 9.61 12.82 9.55
C TYR A 528 10.53 11.92 10.40
N SER A 529 10.90 10.74 9.89
CA SER A 529 11.85 9.86 10.59
C SER A 529 13.27 10.42 10.58
N ALA A 530 13.70 11.04 9.48
CA ALA A 530 14.98 11.74 9.39
C ALA A 530 15.00 12.96 10.31
N LEU A 531 13.93 13.76 10.33
CA LEU A 531 13.76 14.90 11.24
C LEU A 531 13.95 14.47 12.70
N LYS A 532 13.22 13.42 13.14
CA LYS A 532 13.35 12.89 14.51
C LYS A 532 14.76 12.37 14.82
N SER A 533 15.40 11.75 13.85
CA SER A 533 16.77 11.25 14.00
C SER A 533 17.76 12.39 14.19
N LEU A 534 17.61 13.48 13.43
CA LEU A 534 18.42 14.69 13.54
C LEU A 534 18.16 15.42 14.86
N ALA A 535 16.89 15.62 15.23
CA ALA A 535 16.47 16.24 16.48
C ALA A 535 17.10 15.55 17.70
N ARG A 536 17.09 14.20 17.72
CA ARG A 536 17.72 13.40 18.77
C ARG A 536 19.24 13.61 18.86
N LEU A 537 19.93 13.71 17.71
CA LEU A 537 21.38 13.94 17.68
C LEU A 537 21.75 15.36 18.12
N TYR A 538 21.00 16.37 17.67
CA TYR A 538 21.17 17.75 18.15
C TYR A 538 20.94 17.87 19.65
N ASP A 539 19.89 17.25 20.17
CA ASP A 539 19.58 17.26 21.59
C ASP A 539 20.67 16.54 22.41
N LYS A 540 21.20 15.40 21.93
CA LYS A 540 22.37 14.72 22.52
C LYS A 540 23.60 15.64 22.59
N GLN A 541 23.79 16.51 21.60
CA GLN A 541 24.85 17.51 21.56
C GLN A 541 24.50 18.84 22.27
N ASN A 542 23.37 18.88 23.00
CA ASN A 542 22.87 20.07 23.70
C ASN A 542 22.62 21.27 22.75
N LYS A 543 22.37 21.03 21.46
CA LYS A 543 22.01 22.03 20.43
C LYS A 543 20.50 22.30 20.44
N LYS A 544 19.99 22.77 21.59
CA LYS A 544 18.56 22.88 21.90
C LYS A 544 17.78 23.74 20.90
N ASP A 545 18.32 24.91 20.56
CA ASP A 545 17.63 25.84 19.66
C ASP A 545 17.46 25.23 18.26
N ARG A 546 18.51 24.56 17.75
CA ARG A 546 18.43 23.83 16.47
C ARG A 546 17.45 22.66 16.51
N THR A 547 17.34 21.98 17.65
CA THR A 547 16.33 20.91 17.80
C THR A 547 14.92 21.47 17.66
N LEU A 548 14.63 22.64 18.25
CA LEU A 548 13.30 23.25 18.18
C LEU A 548 13.01 23.85 16.80
N GLU A 549 14.00 24.49 16.18
CA GLU A 549 13.93 25.06 14.82
C GLU A 549 13.44 24.02 13.79
N LEU A 550 13.90 22.75 13.89
CA LEU A 550 13.45 21.66 13.02
C LEU A 550 11.92 21.46 13.04
N PHE A 551 11.28 21.63 14.20
CA PHE A 551 9.83 21.49 14.33
C PHE A 551 9.12 22.80 13.95
N GLU A 552 9.66 23.95 14.34
CA GLU A 552 9.10 25.27 13.99
C GLU A 552 8.96 25.43 12.47
N ASP A 553 9.96 25.00 11.70
CA ASP A 553 9.97 25.07 10.23
C ASP A 553 8.88 24.22 9.56
N GLN A 554 8.39 23.18 10.25
CA GLN A 554 7.36 22.28 9.71
C GLN A 554 5.97 22.57 10.27
N TYR A 555 5.86 23.27 11.40
CA TYR A 555 4.62 23.43 12.15
C TYR A 555 3.43 23.86 11.28
N ALA A 556 3.59 24.92 10.48
CA ALA A 556 2.49 25.45 9.66
C ALA A 556 1.97 24.45 8.60
N ARG A 557 2.74 23.42 8.26
CA ARG A 557 2.39 22.40 7.24
C ARG A 557 1.67 21.20 7.83
N VAL A 558 1.88 20.91 9.12
CA VAL A 558 1.42 19.68 9.78
C VAL A 558 0.80 19.92 11.16
N SER A 559 0.35 21.15 11.44
CA SER A 559 -0.23 21.52 12.75
C SER A 559 -1.51 20.77 13.10
N TYR A 560 -2.14 20.09 12.13
CA TYR A 560 -3.32 19.25 12.33
C TYR A 560 -3.00 17.82 12.81
N ASP A 561 -1.72 17.44 12.90
CA ASP A 561 -1.28 16.10 13.29
C ASP A 561 -0.69 16.08 14.72
N ASN A 562 -1.40 15.43 15.64
CA ASN A 562 -1.03 15.35 17.05
C ASN A 562 0.22 14.49 17.28
N ILE A 563 0.60 13.61 16.35
CA ILE A 563 1.88 12.88 16.44
C ILE A 563 3.04 13.87 16.38
N PHE A 564 2.97 14.83 15.45
CA PHE A 564 3.97 15.87 15.30
C PHE A 564 3.98 16.83 16.51
N LEU A 565 2.80 17.31 16.91
CA LEU A 565 2.69 18.25 18.03
C LEU A 565 3.20 17.66 19.34
N SER A 566 2.89 16.38 19.62
CA SER A 566 3.33 15.69 20.83
C SER A 566 4.86 15.63 20.92
N ASP A 567 5.54 15.30 19.82
CA ASP A 567 7.00 15.27 19.77
C ASP A 567 7.59 16.68 19.97
N TYR A 568 7.01 17.71 19.34
CA TYR A 568 7.48 19.09 19.49
C TYR A 568 7.29 19.62 20.93
N ILE A 569 6.12 19.40 21.53
CA ILE A 569 5.81 19.76 22.91
C ILE A 569 6.77 19.05 23.87
N ALA A 570 7.08 17.77 23.64
CA ALA A 570 8.02 17.01 24.46
C ALA A 570 9.42 17.66 24.45
N TYR A 571 9.90 18.15 23.30
CA TYR A 571 11.16 18.89 23.23
C TYR A 571 11.10 20.26 23.93
N LEU A 572 9.98 20.99 23.81
CA LEU A 572 9.79 22.25 24.57
C LEU A 572 9.84 21.99 26.08
N HIS A 573 9.13 20.98 26.58
CA HIS A 573 9.10 20.61 28.00
C HIS A 573 10.47 20.14 28.51
N LYS A 574 11.18 19.35 27.71
CA LYS A 574 12.57 18.95 28.02
C LYS A 574 13.50 20.16 28.18
N ASN A 575 13.24 21.22 27.43
CA ASN A 575 13.95 22.49 27.51
C ASN A 575 13.36 23.49 28.52
N LYS A 576 12.40 23.06 29.35
CA LYS A 576 11.70 23.88 30.36
C LYS A 576 10.94 25.08 29.78
N LYS A 577 10.60 25.04 28.48
CA LYS A 577 9.85 26.05 27.75
C LYS A 577 8.33 25.82 27.90
N TYR A 578 7.85 25.73 29.14
CA TYR A 578 6.46 25.36 29.42
C TYR A 578 5.44 26.38 28.90
N THR A 579 5.71 27.68 29.08
CA THR A 579 4.83 28.75 28.58
C THR A 579 4.79 28.79 27.06
N GLU A 580 5.94 28.59 26.39
CA GLU A 580 6.01 28.52 24.92
C GLU A 580 5.26 27.30 24.37
N SER A 581 5.08 26.24 25.17
CA SER A 581 4.33 25.04 24.73
C SER A 581 2.81 25.20 24.71
N LEU A 582 2.27 26.21 25.41
CA LEU A 582 0.82 26.34 25.60
C LEU A 582 0.03 26.44 24.29
N PRO A 583 0.44 27.26 23.29
CA PRO A 583 -0.30 27.34 22.03
C PRO A 583 -0.35 26.00 21.27
N TYR A 584 0.71 25.19 21.38
CA TYR A 584 0.77 23.88 20.73
C TYR A 584 -0.06 22.83 21.46
N ILE A 585 -0.16 22.92 22.79
CA ILE A 585 -1.07 22.11 23.60
C ILE A 585 -2.52 22.47 23.26
N ASP A 586 -2.85 23.76 23.16
CA ASP A 586 -4.18 24.21 22.77
C ASP A 586 -4.55 23.72 21.36
N GLN A 587 -3.60 23.76 20.41
CA GLN A 587 -3.80 23.17 19.07
C GLN A 587 -4.00 21.65 19.14
N LEU A 588 -3.19 20.93 19.94
CA LEU A 588 -3.30 19.48 20.09
C LEU A 588 -4.67 19.07 20.64
N LEU A 589 -5.18 19.80 21.63
CA LEU A 589 -6.52 19.61 22.19
C LEU A 589 -7.60 20.00 21.17
N SER A 590 -7.42 21.08 20.41
CA SER A 590 -8.38 21.45 19.37
C SER A 590 -8.47 20.41 18.24
N ASN A 591 -7.36 19.74 17.93
CA ASN A 591 -7.28 18.71 16.91
C ASN A 591 -7.98 17.40 17.31
N PHE A 592 -8.16 17.19 18.63
CA PHE A 592 -8.79 16.02 19.22
C PHE A 592 -9.35 16.39 20.60
N PRO A 593 -10.55 17.00 20.62
CA PRO A 593 -11.13 17.67 21.80
C PRO A 593 -11.78 16.73 22.82
#